data_AF-A0A1Z5L3J1-F1
#
_entry.id   AF-A0A1Z5L3J1-F1
#
_cell.length_a   1.000
_cell.length_b   1.000
_cell.length_c   1.000
_cell.angle_alpha   90.00
_cell.angle_beta   90.00
_cell.angle_gamma   90.00
#
_symmetry.space_group_name_H-M   'P 1'
#
loop_
_entity.id
_entity.type
_entity.pdbx_description
1 polymer ?
#
loop_
_entity_poly.entity_id
_entity_poly.type
_entity_poly.pdbx_seq_one_letter_code
_entity_poly.pdbx_strand_id
1 'polypeptide(L)'
;MEDIFHWCRDGNAFQVRVWLDDTEHDMNQGDDHGFSPLHWASKEGRTNIVDMLIARGSRVNATNMGDDTALHLAAAHGHRDIVLMLLKCKSDINVINEHGNTPLHYACFWGYQAIAEDLINAGALVSIANKFNDTPLDKCKGQMGLRLRELAEQLGQDLRKISYKDQSWMGTKTRTRDATLSRHSGINMDELKFFSKIASTPSGETWKGSWQGNDIIAKILKVGEVTPRISRDFKNEYPKLRIFSHPNVLPVIGCVNQPPYLIVVQQYLRRHGSP
;
A
#
# COMPACT_ATOMS: atom_id res chain seq x y z
N MET A 1 15.94 25.30 -5.03
CA MET A 1 16.48 24.74 -3.78
C MET A 1 16.60 23.25 -4.04
N GLU A 2 17.80 22.68 -3.97
CA GLU A 2 17.94 21.24 -4.18
C GLU A 2 17.37 20.51 -2.96
N ASP A 3 16.48 19.56 -3.22
CA ASP A 3 15.80 18.74 -2.21
C ASP A 3 16.16 17.26 -2.40
N ILE A 4 15.76 16.43 -1.42
CA ILE A 4 16.01 14.99 -1.46
C ILE A 4 15.46 14.33 -2.74
N PHE A 5 14.34 14.84 -3.27
CA PHE A 5 13.71 14.32 -4.47
C PHE A 5 14.52 14.62 -5.72
N HIS A 6 15.12 15.81 -5.82
CA HIS A 6 16.06 16.16 -6.88
C HIS A 6 17.29 15.26 -6.84
N TRP A 7 17.91 15.05 -5.68
CA TRP A 7 19.08 14.19 -5.55
C TRP A 7 18.77 12.72 -5.89
N CYS A 8 17.58 12.22 -5.52
CA CYS A 8 17.13 10.89 -5.91
C CYS A 8 16.93 10.75 -7.43
N ARG A 9 16.45 11.80 -8.11
CA ARG A 9 16.30 11.80 -9.57
C ARG A 9 17.64 11.84 -10.29
N ASP A 10 18.52 12.73 -9.84
CA ASP A 10 19.84 12.95 -10.44
C ASP A 10 20.78 11.77 -10.21
N GLY A 11 20.57 11.01 -9.13
CA GLY A 11 21.42 9.88 -8.78
C GLY A 11 22.56 10.26 -7.83
N ASN A 12 22.46 11.41 -7.16
CA ASN A 12 23.46 11.91 -6.23
C ASN A 12 23.41 11.15 -4.89
N ALA A 13 23.94 9.93 -4.89
CA ALA A 13 23.94 9.06 -3.71
C ALA A 13 24.67 9.67 -2.50
N PHE A 14 25.64 10.56 -2.74
CA PHE A 14 26.35 11.25 -1.66
C PHE A 14 25.40 12.18 -0.89
N GLN A 15 24.69 13.07 -1.59
CA GLN A 15 23.75 13.99 -0.93
C GLN A 15 22.57 13.26 -0.29
N VAL A 16 22.04 12.22 -0.96
CA VAL A 16 21.01 11.36 -0.36
C VAL A 16 21.50 10.74 0.95
N ARG A 17 22.75 10.24 1.00
CA ARG A 17 23.32 9.68 2.23
C ARG A 17 23.44 10.71 3.34
N VAL A 18 24.02 11.88 3.04
CA VAL A 18 24.18 12.97 4.01
C VAL A 18 22.82 13.39 4.57
N TRP A 19 21.81 13.48 3.72
CA TRP A 19 20.44 13.79 4.12
C TRP A 19 19.83 12.72 5.03
N LEU A 20 20.08 11.43 4.74
CA LEU A 20 19.58 10.30 5.54
C LEU A 20 20.29 10.16 6.91
N ASP A 21 21.49 10.71 7.07
CA ASP A 21 22.24 10.69 8.33
C ASP A 21 21.70 11.67 9.37
N ASP A 22 20.91 12.65 8.94
CA ASP A 22 20.19 13.55 9.83
C ASP A 22 18.85 12.93 10.27
N THR A 23 18.69 12.78 11.58
CA THR A 23 17.53 12.14 12.22
C THR A 23 16.26 12.99 12.18
N GLU A 24 16.36 14.29 11.86
CA GLU A 24 15.19 15.16 11.74
C GLU A 24 14.39 14.91 10.44
N HIS A 25 15.01 14.28 9.45
CA HIS A 25 14.40 14.03 8.15
C HIS A 25 13.54 12.76 8.11
N ASP A 26 12.30 12.87 7.62
CA ASP A 26 11.47 11.71 7.34
C ASP A 26 11.76 11.17 5.92
N MET A 27 12.50 10.07 5.83
CA MET A 27 12.80 9.38 4.57
C MET A 27 11.58 8.84 3.82
N ASN A 28 10.40 8.86 4.44
CA ASN A 28 9.12 8.47 3.82
C ASN A 28 8.25 9.68 3.46
N GLN A 29 8.75 10.90 3.61
CA GLN A 29 8.05 12.09 3.15
C GLN A 29 7.76 12.00 1.66
N GLY A 30 6.58 12.46 1.24
CA GLY A 30 6.20 12.58 -0.16
C GLY A 30 6.38 14.01 -0.66
N ASP A 31 6.60 14.18 -1.95
CA ASP A 31 6.46 15.48 -2.61
C ASP A 31 4.99 15.89 -2.79
N ASP A 32 4.74 17.00 -3.50
CA ASP A 32 3.39 17.51 -3.78
C ASP A 32 2.48 16.53 -4.54
N HIS A 33 3.05 15.47 -5.12
CA HIS A 33 2.34 14.38 -5.81
C HIS A 33 2.37 13.06 -5.04
N GLY A 34 2.84 13.09 -3.79
CA GLY A 34 2.96 11.93 -2.91
C GLY A 34 4.10 10.97 -3.28
N PHE A 35 5.03 11.36 -4.15
CA PHE A 35 6.19 10.53 -4.46
C PHE A 35 7.21 10.64 -3.33
N SER A 36 7.54 9.50 -2.72
CA SER A 36 8.65 9.41 -1.75
C SER A 36 10.02 9.34 -2.44
N PRO A 37 11.13 9.52 -1.71
CA PRO A 37 12.48 9.31 -2.24
C PRO A 37 12.65 7.95 -2.94
N LEU A 38 12.06 6.90 -2.37
CA LEU A 38 12.09 5.55 -2.93
C LEU A 38 11.33 5.45 -4.26
N HIS A 39 10.22 6.18 -4.42
CA HIS A 39 9.49 6.23 -5.70
C HIS A 39 10.35 6.87 -6.79
N TRP A 40 10.96 8.02 -6.51
CA TRP A 40 11.83 8.70 -7.48
C TRP A 40 13.06 7.88 -7.84
N ALA A 41 13.73 7.29 -6.86
CA ALA A 41 14.88 6.43 -7.10
C ALA A 41 14.51 5.18 -7.92
N SER A 42 13.34 4.58 -7.64
CA SER A 42 12.84 3.41 -8.39
C SER A 42 12.42 3.75 -9.81
N LYS A 43 11.82 4.93 -10.01
CA LYS A 43 11.43 5.45 -11.33
C LYS A 43 12.64 5.72 -12.23
N GLU A 44 13.67 6.37 -11.68
CA GLU A 44 14.87 6.78 -12.42
C GLU A 44 15.96 5.70 -12.48
N GLY A 45 15.72 4.50 -11.93
CA GLY A 45 16.67 3.39 -12.04
C GLY A 45 17.90 3.51 -11.15
N ARG A 46 17.83 4.27 -10.05
CA ARG A 46 18.97 4.52 -9.16
C ARG A 46 19.15 3.40 -8.14
N THR A 47 19.62 2.24 -8.59
CA THR A 47 19.83 1.02 -7.77
C THR A 47 20.55 1.28 -6.45
N ASN A 48 21.68 2.00 -6.47
CA ASN A 48 22.46 2.32 -5.26
C ASN A 48 21.67 3.14 -4.23
N ILE A 49 20.82 4.07 -4.70
CA ILE A 49 19.98 4.89 -3.82
C ILE A 49 18.82 4.07 -3.28
N VAL A 50 18.20 3.23 -4.12
CA VAL A 50 17.16 2.29 -3.67
C VAL A 50 17.69 1.37 -2.57
N ASP A 51 18.88 0.80 -2.75
CA ASP A 51 19.49 -0.10 -1.75
C ASP A 51 19.68 0.61 -0.42
N MET A 52 20.25 1.81 -0.47
CA MET A 52 20.47 2.63 0.71
C MET A 52 19.16 3.03 1.42
N LEU A 53 18.13 3.43 0.66
CA LEU A 53 16.83 3.79 1.22
C LEU A 53 16.15 2.57 1.87
N ILE A 54 16.20 1.41 1.23
CA ILE A 54 15.64 0.16 1.79
C ILE A 54 16.40 -0.23 3.06
N ALA A 55 17.75 -0.21 3.03
CA ALA A 55 18.58 -0.56 4.18
C ALA A 55 18.35 0.36 5.39
N ARG A 56 17.98 1.62 5.16
CA ARG A 56 17.63 2.59 6.21
C ARG A 56 16.17 2.51 6.67
N GLY A 57 15.37 1.59 6.13
CA GLY A 57 14.00 1.34 6.58
C GLY A 57 12.92 2.10 5.83
N SER A 58 13.16 2.49 4.57
CA SER A 58 12.12 3.09 3.73
C SER A 58 10.91 2.18 3.57
N ARG A 59 9.72 2.76 3.55
CA ARG A 59 8.45 2.05 3.37
C ARG A 59 8.30 1.58 1.92
N VAL A 60 8.63 0.30 1.70
CA VAL A 60 8.56 -0.36 0.38
C VAL A 60 7.15 -0.34 -0.24
N ASN A 61 6.10 -0.44 0.58
CA ASN A 61 4.70 -0.46 0.13
C ASN A 61 4.01 0.92 0.24
N ALA A 62 4.77 2.01 0.38
CA ALA A 62 4.21 3.35 0.28
C ALA A 62 3.62 3.57 -1.12
N THR A 63 2.53 4.34 -1.19
CA THR A 63 1.84 4.65 -2.44
C THR A 63 1.83 6.15 -2.71
N ASN A 64 2.01 6.55 -3.95
CA ASN A 64 1.86 7.94 -4.39
C ASN A 64 0.37 8.33 -4.57
N MET A 65 0.10 9.53 -5.11
CA MET A 65 -1.28 9.99 -5.33
C MET A 65 -2.11 9.14 -6.30
N GLY A 66 -1.48 8.39 -7.20
CA GLY A 66 -2.13 7.45 -8.13
C GLY A 66 -2.26 6.02 -7.56
N ASP A 67 -1.98 5.83 -6.26
CA ASP A 67 -1.87 4.54 -5.61
C ASP A 67 -0.74 3.63 -6.18
N ASP A 68 0.22 4.18 -6.93
CA ASP A 68 1.40 3.44 -7.39
C ASP A 68 2.42 3.29 -6.27
N THR A 69 3.05 2.12 -6.20
CA THR A 69 4.17 1.81 -5.31
C THR A 69 5.50 1.91 -6.04
N ALA A 70 6.62 1.88 -5.30
CA ALA A 70 7.96 1.76 -5.90
C ALA A 70 8.08 0.59 -6.88
N LEU A 71 7.40 -0.54 -6.61
CA LEU A 71 7.38 -1.72 -7.47
C LEU A 71 6.65 -1.46 -8.80
N HIS A 72 5.53 -0.70 -8.78
CA HIS A 72 4.85 -0.28 -10.00
C HIS A 72 5.78 0.55 -10.89
N LEU A 73 6.47 1.54 -10.30
CA LEU A 73 7.35 2.43 -11.03
C LEU A 73 8.57 1.69 -11.60
N ALA A 74 9.20 0.82 -10.81
CA ALA A 74 10.33 0.01 -11.28
C ALA A 74 9.93 -0.91 -12.45
N ALA A 75 8.75 -1.54 -12.36
CA ALA A 75 8.22 -2.39 -13.42
C ALA A 75 7.80 -1.59 -14.67
N ALA A 76 7.25 -0.38 -14.51
CA ALA A 76 6.85 0.49 -15.61
C ALA A 76 8.02 1.08 -16.39
N HIS A 77 9.18 1.23 -15.75
CA HIS A 77 10.38 1.81 -16.36
C HIS A 77 11.46 0.79 -16.72
N GLY A 78 11.23 -0.50 -16.51
CA GLY A 78 12.14 -1.56 -16.97
C GLY A 78 13.34 -1.83 -16.06
N HIS A 79 13.30 -1.37 -14.81
CA HIS A 79 14.43 -1.47 -13.88
C HIS A 79 14.42 -2.81 -13.14
N ARG A 80 14.81 -3.88 -13.84
CA ARG A 80 14.77 -5.27 -13.33
C ARG A 80 15.50 -5.46 -12.01
N ASP A 81 16.68 -4.88 -11.84
CA ASP A 81 17.47 -5.03 -10.61
C ASP A 81 16.73 -4.47 -9.38
N ILE A 82 16.06 -3.32 -9.56
CA ILE A 82 15.24 -2.69 -8.52
C ILE A 82 14.01 -3.55 -8.23
N VAL A 83 13.36 -4.11 -9.25
CA VAL A 83 12.24 -5.05 -9.05
C VAL A 83 12.70 -6.22 -8.17
N LEU A 84 13.82 -6.86 -8.50
CA LEU A 84 14.35 -7.98 -7.72
C LEU A 84 14.69 -7.57 -6.28
N MET A 85 15.23 -6.38 -6.05
CA MET A 85 15.49 -5.87 -4.71
C MET A 85 14.20 -5.66 -3.91
N LEU A 86 13.18 -5.04 -4.50
CA LEU A 86 11.89 -4.79 -3.86
C LEU A 86 11.18 -6.11 -3.53
N LEU A 87 11.23 -7.09 -4.43
CA LEU A 87 10.67 -8.43 -4.21
C LEU A 87 11.34 -9.15 -3.03
N LYS A 88 12.68 -9.05 -2.89
CA LYS A 88 13.41 -9.58 -1.73
C LYS A 88 12.97 -8.94 -0.41
N CYS A 89 12.52 -7.69 -0.46
CA CYS A 89 12.04 -6.95 0.71
C CYS A 89 10.56 -7.18 1.02
N LYS A 90 9.94 -8.24 0.47
CA LYS A 90 8.52 -8.59 0.66
C LYS A 90 7.57 -7.44 0.28
N SER A 91 7.89 -6.73 -0.80
CA SER A 91 6.95 -5.78 -1.40
C SER A 91 5.63 -6.46 -1.73
N ASP A 92 4.50 -5.79 -1.55
CA ASP A 92 3.20 -6.33 -1.97
C ASP A 92 3.17 -6.44 -3.50
N ILE A 93 3.12 -7.66 -4.03
CA ILE A 93 3.29 -7.93 -5.47
C ILE A 93 1.99 -7.67 -6.25
N ASN A 94 0.86 -7.98 -5.61
CA ASN A 94 -0.49 -7.90 -6.20
C ASN A 94 -1.23 -6.62 -5.81
N VAL A 95 -0.49 -5.58 -5.38
CA VAL A 95 -1.09 -4.26 -5.13
C VAL A 95 -1.67 -3.70 -6.43
N ILE A 96 -2.79 -2.99 -6.31
CA ILE A 96 -3.46 -2.34 -7.42
C ILE A 96 -3.39 -0.82 -7.24
N ASN A 97 -3.15 -0.10 -8.33
CA ASN A 97 -3.18 1.36 -8.35
C ASN A 97 -4.60 1.90 -8.60
N GLU A 98 -4.73 3.22 -8.79
CA GLU A 98 -6.03 3.87 -8.97
C GLU A 98 -6.79 3.40 -10.22
N HIS A 99 -6.10 2.82 -11.20
CA HIS A 99 -6.67 2.25 -12.41
C HIS A 99 -6.94 0.74 -12.30
N GLY A 100 -6.64 0.14 -11.14
CA GLY A 100 -6.73 -1.30 -10.93
C GLY A 100 -5.56 -2.08 -11.55
N ASN A 101 -4.51 -1.40 -12.02
CA ASN A 101 -3.34 -2.06 -12.59
C ASN A 101 -2.41 -2.53 -11.47
N THR A 102 -1.82 -3.70 -11.66
CA THR A 102 -0.74 -4.25 -10.82
C THR A 102 0.62 -3.94 -11.44
N PRO A 103 1.74 -4.11 -10.73
CA PRO A 103 3.08 -3.99 -11.33
C PRO A 103 3.26 -4.89 -12.56
N LEU A 104 2.63 -6.08 -12.57
CA LEU A 104 2.65 -7.00 -13.70
C LEU A 104 1.94 -6.42 -14.93
N HIS A 105 0.84 -5.67 -14.78
CA HIS A 105 0.19 -4.99 -15.92
C HIS A 105 1.16 -4.04 -16.63
N TYR A 106 1.95 -3.28 -15.87
CA TYR A 106 2.94 -2.36 -16.43
C TYR A 106 4.08 -3.10 -17.14
N ALA A 107 4.64 -4.15 -16.53
CA ALA A 107 5.67 -4.97 -17.16
C ALA A 107 5.18 -5.57 -18.49
N CYS A 108 3.93 -6.04 -18.53
CA CYS A 108 3.29 -6.58 -19.74
C CYS A 108 3.03 -5.52 -20.81
N PHE A 109 2.50 -4.35 -20.43
CA PHE A 109 2.18 -3.26 -21.36
C PHE A 109 3.42 -2.73 -22.10
N TRP A 110 4.54 -2.59 -21.37
CA TRP A 110 5.81 -2.14 -21.93
C TRP A 110 6.64 -3.25 -22.58
N GLY A 111 6.25 -4.51 -22.40
CA GLY A 111 6.92 -5.66 -23.01
C GLY A 111 8.19 -6.10 -22.27
N TYR A 112 8.33 -5.80 -20.99
CA TYR A 112 9.48 -6.19 -20.18
C TYR A 112 9.35 -7.65 -19.72
N GLN A 113 9.61 -8.57 -20.65
CA GLN A 113 9.41 -10.01 -20.44
C GLN A 113 10.12 -10.56 -19.20
N ALA A 114 11.41 -10.24 -19.01
CA ALA A 114 12.17 -10.74 -17.87
C ALA A 114 11.59 -10.28 -16.52
N ILE A 115 11.11 -9.02 -16.45
CA ILE A 115 10.47 -8.48 -15.25
C ILE A 115 9.13 -9.19 -14.98
N ALA A 116 8.34 -9.42 -16.03
CA ALA A 116 7.06 -10.12 -15.90
C ALA A 116 7.26 -11.57 -15.42
N GLU A 117 8.26 -12.28 -15.95
CA GLU A 117 8.63 -13.62 -15.49
C GLU A 117 9.08 -13.60 -14.02
N ASP A 118 9.93 -12.65 -13.62
CA ASP A 118 10.38 -12.52 -12.22
C ASP A 118 9.20 -12.23 -11.26
N LEU A 119 8.27 -11.37 -11.66
CA LEU A 119 7.06 -11.06 -10.89
C LEU A 119 6.16 -12.29 -10.72
N ILE A 120 5.93 -13.07 -11.78
CA ILE A 120 5.13 -14.30 -11.73
C ILE A 120 5.78 -15.34 -10.82
N ASN A 121 7.10 -15.54 -10.94
CA ASN A 121 7.85 -16.44 -10.07
C ASN A 121 7.80 -16.03 -8.59
N ALA A 122 7.68 -14.73 -8.31
CA ALA A 122 7.50 -14.21 -6.96
C ALA A 122 6.05 -14.32 -6.44
N GLY A 123 5.09 -14.73 -7.26
CA GLY A 123 3.68 -14.91 -6.87
C GLY A 123 2.73 -13.82 -7.38
N ALA A 124 3.11 -13.07 -8.42
CA ALA A 124 2.18 -12.17 -9.11
C ALA A 124 1.06 -12.96 -9.79
N LEU A 125 -0.18 -12.55 -9.60
CA LEU A 125 -1.36 -13.18 -10.19
C LEU A 125 -1.61 -12.62 -11.59
N VAL A 126 -1.64 -13.51 -12.59
CA VAL A 126 -1.92 -13.15 -14.00
C VAL A 126 -3.41 -12.91 -14.29
N SER A 127 -4.29 -13.20 -13.33
CA SER A 127 -5.75 -13.18 -13.52
C SER A 127 -6.44 -11.94 -12.96
N ILE A 128 -5.71 -11.05 -12.27
CA ILE A 128 -6.28 -9.80 -11.74
C ILE A 128 -6.67 -8.88 -12.90
N ALA A 129 -7.94 -8.55 -13.02
CA ALA A 129 -8.40 -7.58 -14.00
C ALA A 129 -8.36 -6.16 -13.43
N ASN A 130 -7.98 -5.19 -14.28
CA ASN A 130 -8.05 -3.76 -13.96
C ASN A 130 -9.47 -3.20 -14.16
N LYS A 131 -9.64 -1.88 -14.00
CA LYS A 131 -10.93 -1.20 -14.20
C LYS A 131 -11.51 -1.32 -15.62
N PHE A 132 -10.64 -1.54 -16.60
CA PHE A 132 -11.02 -1.75 -18.00
C PHE A 132 -11.33 -3.22 -18.31
N ASN A 133 -11.33 -4.08 -17.28
CA ASN A 133 -11.50 -5.52 -17.40
C ASN A 133 -10.37 -6.17 -18.21
N ASP A 134 -9.17 -5.58 -18.25
CA ASP A 134 -8.00 -6.19 -18.86
C ASP A 134 -7.17 -6.89 -17.78
N THR A 135 -6.69 -8.10 -18.05
CA THR A 135 -5.67 -8.78 -17.23
C THR A 135 -4.25 -8.39 -17.68
N PRO A 136 -3.20 -8.68 -16.90
CA PRO A 136 -1.83 -8.44 -17.33
C PRO A 136 -1.50 -9.15 -18.65
N LEU A 137 -2.06 -10.34 -18.88
CA LEU A 137 -1.86 -11.09 -20.13
C LEU A 137 -2.49 -10.39 -21.32
N ASP A 138 -3.64 -9.72 -21.14
CA ASP A 138 -4.31 -8.95 -22.21
C ASP A 138 -3.50 -7.70 -22.63
N LYS A 139 -2.66 -7.18 -21.72
CA LYS A 139 -1.75 -6.06 -22.02
C LYS A 139 -0.45 -6.47 -22.72
N CYS A 140 -0.15 -7.76 -22.78
CA CYS A 140 1.05 -8.25 -23.44
C CYS A 140 0.99 -8.03 -24.96
N LYS A 141 2.16 -7.86 -25.58
CA LYS A 141 2.30 -7.81 -27.04
C LYS A 141 2.99 -9.08 -27.55
N GLY A 142 2.54 -9.57 -28.71
CA GLY A 142 3.16 -10.72 -29.38
C GLY A 142 3.12 -12.02 -28.56
N GLN A 143 4.22 -12.80 -28.60
CA GLN A 143 4.32 -14.12 -27.98
C GLN A 143 4.49 -14.09 -26.45
N MET A 144 4.76 -12.91 -25.87
CA MET A 144 4.97 -12.76 -24.43
C MET A 144 3.77 -13.24 -23.61
N GLY A 145 2.54 -12.93 -24.05
CA GLY A 145 1.33 -13.33 -23.32
C GLY A 145 1.14 -14.85 -23.24
N LEU A 146 1.50 -15.58 -24.31
CA LEU A 146 1.46 -17.05 -24.33
C LEU A 146 2.50 -17.63 -23.38
N ARG A 147 3.73 -17.13 -23.42
CA ARG A 147 4.81 -17.60 -22.54
C ARG A 147 4.52 -17.35 -21.06
N LEU A 148 3.99 -16.16 -20.71
CA LEU A 148 3.62 -15.86 -19.32
C LEU A 148 2.43 -16.70 -18.84
N ARG A 149 1.49 -17.03 -19.74
CA ARG A 149 0.40 -17.95 -19.44
C ARG A 149 0.93 -19.36 -19.14
N GLU A 150 1.79 -19.89 -20.01
CA GLU A 150 2.42 -21.20 -19.82
C GLU A 150 3.20 -21.24 -18.49
N LEU A 151 3.95 -20.17 -18.17
CA LEU A 151 4.66 -20.06 -16.89
C LEU A 151 3.69 -20.05 -15.70
N ALA A 152 2.58 -19.31 -15.78
CA ALA A 152 1.59 -19.26 -14.72
C ALA A 152 0.88 -20.62 -14.51
N GLU A 153 0.61 -21.35 -15.59
CA GLU A 153 0.07 -22.72 -15.54
C GLU A 153 1.06 -23.70 -14.92
N GLN A 154 2.34 -23.62 -15.26
CA GLN A 154 3.41 -24.44 -14.66
C GLN A 154 3.53 -24.21 -13.14
N LEU A 155 3.31 -22.97 -12.69
CA LEU A 155 3.28 -22.62 -11.28
C LEU A 155 1.93 -22.94 -10.59
N GLY A 156 0.97 -23.52 -11.32
CA GLY A 156 -0.33 -23.94 -10.78
C GLY A 156 -1.29 -22.78 -10.48
N GLN A 157 -1.15 -21.63 -11.13
CA GLN A 157 -2.08 -20.51 -10.94
C GLN A 157 -3.45 -20.79 -11.57
N ASP A 158 -4.53 -20.36 -10.90
CA ASP A 158 -5.86 -20.35 -11.49
C ASP A 158 -6.00 -19.15 -12.43
N LEU A 159 -6.20 -19.43 -13.72
CA LEU A 159 -6.38 -18.43 -14.77
C LEU A 159 -7.79 -17.83 -14.79
N ARG A 160 -8.68 -18.22 -13.88
CA ARG A 160 -9.98 -17.59 -13.71
C ARG A 160 -9.83 -16.11 -13.41
N LYS A 161 -10.36 -15.29 -14.31
CA LYS A 161 -10.35 -13.84 -14.22
C LYS A 161 -10.94 -13.37 -12.89
N ILE A 162 -10.13 -12.66 -12.11
CA ILE A 162 -10.54 -11.99 -10.88
C ILE A 162 -10.97 -10.59 -11.29
N SER A 163 -12.28 -10.34 -11.33
CA SER A 163 -12.81 -9.03 -11.68
C SER A 163 -12.33 -7.97 -10.69
N TYR A 164 -11.99 -6.79 -11.21
CA TYR A 164 -11.77 -5.61 -10.39
C TYR A 164 -13.00 -5.40 -9.50
N LYS A 165 -12.80 -5.48 -8.19
CA LYS A 165 -13.78 -5.02 -7.21
C LYS A 165 -13.28 -3.68 -6.73
N ASP A 166 -14.08 -2.64 -6.94
CA ASP A 166 -13.74 -1.34 -6.39
C ASP A 166 -13.80 -1.44 -4.87
N GLN A 167 -12.64 -1.67 -4.27
CA GLN A 167 -12.46 -1.60 -2.83
C GLN A 167 -12.37 -0.14 -2.37
N SER A 168 -12.67 0.84 -3.24
CA SER A 168 -12.98 2.18 -2.79
C SER A 168 -14.21 2.10 -1.90
N TRP A 169 -13.94 2.09 -0.60
CA TRP A 169 -14.91 2.35 0.44
C TRP A 169 -15.67 3.63 0.02
N MET A 170 -16.97 3.48 -0.28
CA MET A 170 -17.94 4.53 -0.60
C MET A 170 -18.10 5.51 0.58
N GLY A 171 -17.08 6.30 0.86
CA GLY A 171 -17.09 7.37 1.85
C GLY A 171 -16.16 8.49 1.38
N THR A 172 -16.58 9.74 1.58
CA THR A 172 -15.84 10.95 1.21
C THR A 172 -14.34 10.81 1.54
N LYS A 173 -13.51 10.70 0.50
CA LYS A 173 -12.06 10.87 0.62
C LYS A 173 -11.80 12.31 1.04
N THR A 174 -11.91 12.65 2.33
CA THR A 174 -11.33 13.88 2.86
C THR A 174 -9.82 13.65 2.93
N ARG A 175 -9.17 13.83 1.78
CA ARG A 175 -7.72 13.75 1.62
C ARG A 175 -7.14 14.90 2.44
N THR A 176 -6.53 14.58 3.58
CA THR A 176 -5.74 15.58 4.31
C THR A 176 -4.49 15.89 3.47
N ARG A 177 -3.98 17.12 3.58
CA ARG A 177 -2.78 17.58 2.83
C ARG A 177 -1.53 16.76 3.15
N ASP A 178 -1.55 16.00 4.24
CA ASP A 178 -0.56 14.98 4.59
C ASP A 178 -0.99 13.63 4.00
N ALA A 179 -0.43 13.27 2.84
CA ALA A 179 -0.67 11.99 2.16
C ALA A 179 -0.33 10.74 3.00
N THR A 180 0.24 10.93 4.19
CA THR A 180 0.66 9.88 5.14
C THR A 180 -0.44 9.47 6.14
N LEU A 181 -1.56 10.20 6.24
CA LEU A 181 -2.52 10.05 7.34
C LEU A 181 -3.98 9.81 6.87
N SER A 182 -4.38 8.53 6.92
CA SER A 182 -5.74 7.96 6.68
C SER A 182 -6.34 8.13 5.27
N ARG A 183 -6.93 7.05 4.71
CA ARG A 183 -7.72 7.13 3.47
C ARG A 183 -9.16 7.63 3.72
N HIS A 184 -9.68 7.43 4.93
CA HIS A 184 -11.04 7.81 5.32
C HIS A 184 -11.05 8.41 6.74
N SER A 185 -11.07 9.75 6.82
CA SER A 185 -11.34 10.44 8.08
C SER A 185 -12.85 10.53 8.31
N GLY A 186 -13.33 10.12 9.49
CA GLY A 186 -14.73 10.35 9.87
C GLY A 186 -15.70 9.28 9.35
N ILE A 187 -15.39 8.00 9.62
CA ILE A 187 -16.36 6.91 9.46
C ILE A 187 -17.54 7.19 10.39
N ASN A 188 -18.77 7.10 9.88
CA ASN A 188 -19.97 7.23 10.70
C ASN A 188 -20.25 5.91 11.43
N MET A 189 -20.60 5.98 12.72
CA MET A 189 -20.98 4.82 13.53
C MET A 189 -22.11 4.02 12.87
N ASP A 190 -23.07 4.69 12.24
CA ASP A 190 -24.24 4.06 11.60
C ASP A 190 -23.87 3.16 10.40
N GLU A 191 -22.68 3.37 9.81
CA GLU A 191 -22.21 2.57 8.69
C GLU A 191 -21.50 1.28 9.14
N LEU A 192 -21.13 1.18 10.42
CA LEU A 192 -20.45 0.02 10.98
C LEU A 192 -21.45 -1.06 11.38
N LYS A 193 -21.19 -2.31 10.98
CA LYS A 193 -21.91 -3.49 11.49
C LYS A 193 -20.95 -4.34 12.30
N PHE A 194 -21.30 -4.66 13.54
CA PHE A 194 -20.51 -5.57 14.38
C PHE A 194 -21.13 -6.96 14.40
N PHE A 195 -20.30 -7.99 14.32
CA PHE A 195 -20.74 -9.39 14.27
C PHE A 195 -20.36 -10.16 15.54
N SER A 196 -19.12 -10.04 15.99
CA SER A 196 -18.64 -10.77 17.17
C SER A 196 -17.60 -9.96 17.95
N LYS A 197 -17.64 -10.07 19.28
CA LYS A 197 -16.61 -9.50 20.16
C LYS A 197 -15.41 -10.45 20.19
N ILE A 198 -14.22 -9.91 19.95
CA ILE A 198 -12.95 -10.66 19.95
C ILE A 198 -12.30 -10.58 21.33
N ALA A 199 -12.21 -9.38 21.91
CA ALA A 199 -11.51 -9.16 23.16
C ALA A 199 -12.08 -7.95 23.92
N SER A 200 -11.93 -7.98 25.25
CA SER A 200 -12.18 -6.83 26.12
C SER A 200 -10.93 -6.56 26.95
N THR A 201 -10.47 -5.31 26.94
CA THR A 201 -9.26 -4.86 27.64
C THR A 201 -9.57 -3.58 28.42
N PRO A 202 -8.72 -3.16 29.38
CA PRO A 202 -8.89 -1.87 30.05
C PRO A 202 -8.93 -0.68 29.08
N SER A 203 -8.23 -0.78 27.96
CA SER A 203 -8.19 0.25 26.90
C SER A 203 -9.45 0.32 26.02
N GLY A 204 -10.34 -0.68 26.09
CA GLY A 204 -11.48 -0.80 25.18
C GLY A 204 -11.82 -2.22 24.76
N GLU A 205 -12.84 -2.31 23.91
CA GLU A 205 -13.34 -3.56 23.34
C GLU A 205 -12.94 -3.69 21.87
N THR A 206 -12.61 -4.91 21.44
CA THR A 206 -12.27 -5.20 20.05
C THR A 206 -13.33 -6.12 19.44
N TRP A 207 -13.84 -5.72 18.28
CA TRP A 207 -14.95 -6.36 17.59
C TRP A 207 -14.58 -6.70 16.16
N LYS A 208 -15.08 -7.84 15.66
CA LYS A 208 -15.14 -8.15 14.24
C LYS A 208 -16.42 -7.58 13.67
N GLY A 209 -16.34 -6.97 12.49
CA GLY A 209 -17.48 -6.35 11.84
C GLY A 209 -17.34 -6.26 10.33
N SER A 210 -18.26 -5.52 9.70
CA SER A 210 -18.14 -5.07 8.33
C SER A 210 -18.38 -3.56 8.23
N TRP A 211 -17.67 -2.90 7.34
CA TRP A 211 -17.96 -1.54 6.91
C TRP A 211 -17.92 -1.51 5.38
N GLN A 212 -18.98 -0.99 4.77
CA GLN A 212 -19.14 -0.89 3.30
C GLN A 212 -18.86 -2.20 2.53
N GLY A 213 -19.26 -3.33 3.12
CA GLY A 213 -19.13 -4.66 2.53
C GLY A 213 -17.77 -5.34 2.75
N ASN A 214 -16.82 -4.69 3.43
CA ASN A 214 -15.51 -5.25 3.73
C ASN A 214 -15.41 -5.70 5.21
N ASP A 215 -14.74 -6.83 5.46
CA ASP A 215 -14.47 -7.32 6.81
C ASP A 215 -13.48 -6.38 7.54
N ILE A 216 -13.83 -5.99 8.77
CA ILE A 216 -13.05 -5.08 9.61
C ILE A 216 -12.84 -5.63 11.02
N ILE A 217 -11.79 -5.13 11.67
CA ILE A 217 -11.63 -5.14 13.12
C ILE A 217 -11.81 -3.71 13.63
N ALA A 218 -12.68 -3.53 14.61
CA ALA A 218 -12.95 -2.25 15.24
C ALA A 218 -12.61 -2.30 16.72
N LYS A 219 -11.75 -1.38 17.16
CA LYS A 219 -11.43 -1.19 18.58
C LYS A 219 -12.16 0.03 19.11
N ILE A 220 -13.19 -0.21 19.92
CA ILE A 220 -13.94 0.82 20.63
C ILE A 220 -13.15 1.18 21.88
N LEU A 221 -12.65 2.41 21.94
CA LEU A 221 -11.83 2.87 23.06
C LEU A 221 -12.70 3.14 24.29
N LYS A 222 -12.26 2.64 25.44
CA LYS A 222 -12.89 2.94 26.72
C LYS A 222 -12.25 4.20 27.29
N VAL A 223 -12.76 5.34 26.83
CA VAL A 223 -12.46 6.65 27.42
C VAL A 223 -13.62 7.01 28.35
N GLY A 224 -13.36 7.75 29.43
CA GLY A 224 -14.41 8.26 30.31
C GLY A 224 -15.30 9.28 29.59
N GLU A 225 -15.33 10.51 30.07
CA GLU A 225 -16.03 11.58 29.34
C GLU A 225 -15.23 12.00 28.10
N VAL A 226 -15.82 11.89 26.92
CA VAL A 226 -15.20 12.34 25.67
C VAL A 226 -15.40 13.85 25.53
N THR A 227 -14.46 14.62 26.07
CA THR A 227 -14.44 16.09 25.93
C THR A 227 -14.06 16.50 24.50
N PRO A 228 -14.39 17.74 24.07
CA PRO A 228 -13.94 18.28 22.78
C PRO A 228 -12.42 18.23 22.59
N ARG A 229 -11.65 18.33 23.68
CA ARG A 229 -10.19 18.17 23.66
C ARG A 229 -9.80 16.74 23.29
N ILE A 230 -10.38 15.74 23.96
CA ILE A 230 -10.14 14.33 23.66
C ILE A 230 -10.51 13.98 22.23
N SER A 231 -11.65 14.49 21.73
CA SER A 231 -12.06 14.30 20.33
C SER A 231 -11.05 14.91 19.34
N ARG A 232 -10.50 16.09 19.63
CA ARG A 232 -9.47 16.73 18.82
C ARG A 232 -8.15 15.96 18.85
N ASP A 233 -7.70 15.59 20.04
CA ASP A 233 -6.45 14.83 20.25
C ASP A 233 -6.56 13.47 19.54
N PHE A 234 -7.69 12.78 19.69
CA PHE A 234 -7.96 11.53 18.98
C PHE A 234 -7.86 11.72 17.47
N LYS A 235 -8.48 12.76 16.89
CA LYS A 235 -8.44 13.07 15.45
C LYS A 235 -7.01 13.30 14.94
N ASN A 236 -6.14 13.89 15.76
CA ASN A 236 -4.74 14.17 15.41
C ASN A 236 -3.82 12.96 15.59
N GLU A 237 -4.07 12.11 16.59
CA GLU A 237 -3.18 11.02 16.98
C GLU A 237 -3.50 9.69 16.28
N TYR A 238 -4.78 9.37 16.05
CA TYR A 238 -5.15 8.08 15.43
C TYR A 238 -4.48 7.82 14.07
N PRO A 239 -4.23 8.81 13.19
CA PRO A 239 -3.58 8.53 11.92
C PRO A 239 -2.11 8.15 12.10
N LYS A 240 -1.47 8.61 13.19
CA LYS A 240 -0.08 8.26 13.54
C LYS A 240 0.04 6.80 13.97
N LEU A 241 -1.01 6.17 14.51
CA LEU A 241 -1.01 4.74 14.86
C LEU A 241 -0.79 3.82 13.64
N ARG A 242 -0.87 4.35 12.42
CA ARG A 242 -0.57 3.67 11.16
C ARG A 242 0.93 3.42 10.94
N ILE A 243 1.83 4.17 11.61
CA ILE A 243 3.29 4.07 11.40
C ILE A 243 3.90 2.77 11.97
N PHE A 244 3.15 2.03 12.78
CA PHE A 244 3.55 0.72 13.28
C PHE A 244 3.08 -0.38 12.32
N SER A 245 3.69 -0.46 11.13
CA SER A 245 3.50 -1.60 10.23
C SER A 245 4.34 -2.79 10.72
N HIS A 246 3.88 -3.44 11.79
CA HIS A 246 4.42 -4.72 12.24
C HIS A 246 3.58 -5.86 11.62
N PRO A 247 4.14 -7.04 11.32
CA PRO A 247 3.41 -8.20 10.78
C PRO A 247 2.18 -8.66 11.59
N ASN A 248 2.03 -8.17 12.83
CA ASN A 248 0.93 -8.48 13.75
C ASN A 248 0.08 -7.24 14.09
N VAL A 249 0.39 -6.07 13.54
CA VAL A 249 -0.34 -4.81 13.76
C VAL A 249 -0.97 -4.41 12.44
N LEU A 250 -2.29 -4.64 12.34
CA LEU A 250 -3.06 -4.39 11.13
C LEU A 250 -3.11 -2.88 10.84
N PRO A 251 -2.99 -2.46 9.58
CA PRO A 251 -3.05 -1.04 9.23
C PRO A 251 -4.41 -0.45 9.61
N VAL A 252 -4.39 0.67 10.33
CA VAL A 252 -5.58 1.48 10.62
C VAL A 252 -6.10 2.08 9.31
N ILE A 253 -7.38 1.84 9.01
CA ILE A 253 -8.04 2.32 7.79
C ILE A 253 -8.77 3.64 8.01
N GLY A 254 -9.28 3.87 9.22
CA GLY A 254 -9.98 5.10 9.60
C GLY A 254 -10.42 5.06 11.06
N CYS A 255 -11.20 6.05 11.46
CA CYS A 255 -11.78 6.09 12.80
C CYS A 255 -13.22 6.64 12.78
N VAL A 256 -13.97 6.26 13.81
CA VAL A 256 -15.20 6.94 14.22
C VAL A 256 -14.85 7.89 15.36
N ASN A 257 -15.17 9.17 15.18
CA ASN A 257 -15.01 10.20 16.21
C ASN A 257 -16.37 10.88 16.43
N GLN A 258 -17.27 10.16 17.10
CA GLN A 258 -18.64 10.58 17.38
C GLN A 258 -18.93 10.30 18.86
N PRO A 259 -18.66 11.26 19.77
CA PRO A 259 -18.87 11.08 21.20
C PRO A 259 -20.25 10.46 21.50
N PRO A 260 -20.32 9.39 22.33
CA PRO A 260 -19.25 8.82 23.16
C PRO A 260 -18.33 7.81 22.44
N TYR A 261 -18.58 7.52 21.17
CA TYR A 261 -17.86 6.49 20.40
C TYR A 261 -16.58 7.03 19.77
N LEU A 262 -15.45 6.58 20.32
CA LEU A 262 -14.13 6.70 19.70
C LEU A 262 -13.68 5.31 19.25
N ILE A 263 -13.65 5.08 17.94
CA ILE A 263 -13.41 3.74 17.38
C ILE A 263 -12.26 3.82 16.38
N VAL A 264 -11.27 2.96 16.55
CA VAL A 264 -10.22 2.74 15.56
C VAL A 264 -10.62 1.56 14.69
N VAL A 265 -10.69 1.76 13.38
CA VAL A 265 -11.08 0.72 12.42
C VAL A 265 -9.85 0.25 11.67
N GLN A 266 -9.67 -1.07 11.60
CA GLN A 266 -8.56 -1.77 10.95
C GLN A 266 -9.11 -2.77 9.93
N GLN A 267 -8.33 -3.04 8.89
CA GLN A 267 -8.68 -4.08 7.91
C GLN A 267 -8.53 -5.47 8.53
N TYR A 268 -9.53 -6.34 8.38
CA TYR A 268 -9.38 -7.73 8.76
C TYR A 268 -8.67 -8.51 7.66
N LEU A 269 -7.40 -8.85 7.87
CA LEU A 269 -6.68 -9.77 6.98
C LEU A 269 -6.88 -11.20 7.47
N ARG A 270 -7.56 -12.03 6.66
CA ARG A 270 -7.54 -13.48 6.87
C ARG A 270 -6.10 -13.93 6.70
N ARG A 271 -5.49 -14.50 7.73
CA ARG A 271 -4.20 -15.19 7.57
C ARG A 271 -4.43 -16.33 6.59
N HIS A 272 -3.94 -16.17 5.36
CA HIS A 272 -3.74 -17.31 4.46
C HIS A 272 -2.58 -18.10 5.03
N GLY A 273 -2.89 -19.12 5.84
CA GLY A 273 -1.90 -19.97 6.48
C GLY A 273 -2.04 -20.01 8.00
N SER A 274 -3.03 -20.77 8.47
CA SER A 274 -2.94 -21.59 9.68
C SER A 274 -3.91 -22.76 9.43
N PRO A 275 -3.53 -24.01 9.75
CA PRO A 275 -4.33 -25.20 9.43
C PRO A 275 -5.74 -25.14 10.01
#